data_AF-A0A2V8UCZ8-F1
#
_entry.id   AF-A0A2V8UCZ8-F1
#
_cell.length_a   1.000
_cell.length_b   1.000
_cell.length_c   1.000
_cell.angle_alpha   90.00
_cell.angle_beta   90.00
_cell.angle_gamma   90.00
#
_symmetry.space_group_name_H-M   'P 1'
#
loop_
_entity.id
_entity.type
_entity.pdbx_description
1 polymer ?
#
loop_
_entity_poly.entity_id
_entity_poly.type
_entity_poly.pdbx_seq_one_letter_code
_entity_poly.pdbx_strand_id
1 'polypeptide(L)'
;MRLTLTCLEGIVNRSHPRLYLVQDRYDELWLDWLRERGDIDRVEWLEVDQVFERFLPEVRQMFVTDPGIPASINAATMLAAVAGGLVATPDTAAQYDLAMGARPDSWNTGFDLRTMNWKKNVEANRWAYERLWDQLSRQAVAILDPYAIGLRDHLVEFKIPIIWISAPQDVEQSPQASFHDEYALAEEILMKLPPNIPCLGWPGNGQGPEHGIGEWHGVKLASERAKFEVCS
;
A
#
# COMPACT_ATOMS: atom_id res chain seq x y z
N MET A 1 13.14 -1.67 -3.60
CA MET A 1 13.41 -0.22 -3.71
C MET A 1 12.20 0.62 -4.08
N ARG A 2 11.59 0.48 -5.27
CA ARG A 2 10.45 1.33 -5.70
C ARG A 2 9.32 1.43 -4.66
N LEU A 3 8.85 0.29 -4.15
CA LEU A 3 7.88 0.21 -3.05
C LEU A 3 8.26 1.09 -1.85
N THR A 4 9.51 0.99 -1.40
CA THR A 4 10.04 1.72 -0.25
C THR A 4 10.01 3.22 -0.49
N LEU A 5 10.53 3.68 -1.63
CA LEU A 5 10.54 5.09 -1.97
C LEU A 5 9.12 5.65 -2.10
N THR A 6 8.21 4.94 -2.78
CA THR A 6 6.81 5.39 -2.93
C THR A 6 6.10 5.49 -1.58
N CYS A 7 6.29 4.54 -0.67
CA CYS A 7 5.75 4.67 0.68
C CYS A 7 6.40 5.82 1.46
N LEU A 8 7.71 6.06 1.29
CA LEU A 8 8.40 7.19 1.92
C LEU A 8 7.85 8.54 1.45
N GLU A 9 7.57 8.67 0.15
CA GLU A 9 6.92 9.85 -0.43
C GLU A 9 5.61 10.18 0.29
N GLY A 10 4.75 9.19 0.50
CA GLY A 10 3.51 9.36 1.27
C GLY A 10 3.72 9.82 2.72
N ILE A 11 4.79 9.34 3.38
CA ILE A 11 5.14 9.79 4.73
C ILE A 11 5.62 11.23 4.73
N VAL A 12 6.55 11.57 3.83
CA VAL A 12 7.18 12.88 3.73
C VAL A 12 6.17 13.95 3.35
N ASN A 13 5.27 13.63 2.41
CA ASN A 13 4.32 14.59 1.85
C ASN A 13 3.09 14.85 2.71
N ARG A 14 2.80 14.00 3.71
CA ARG A 14 1.64 14.13 4.61
C ARG A 14 1.49 15.50 5.28
N SER A 15 2.60 16.16 5.58
CA SER A 15 2.56 17.51 6.17
C SER A 15 2.61 18.61 5.10
N HIS A 16 3.42 18.40 4.06
CA HIS A 16 3.57 19.29 2.92
C HIS A 16 4.39 18.60 1.80
N PRO A 17 4.15 18.92 0.52
CA PRO A 17 4.83 18.27 -0.61
C PRO A 17 6.32 18.64 -0.62
N ARG A 18 7.19 17.62 -0.48
CA ARG A 18 8.66 17.78 -0.42
C ARG A 18 9.44 16.74 -1.19
N LEU A 19 8.84 15.58 -1.43
CA LEU A 19 9.45 14.50 -2.19
C LEU A 19 8.53 14.21 -3.36
N TYR A 20 9.10 14.14 -4.57
CA TYR A 20 8.37 13.82 -5.78
C TYR A 20 9.17 12.76 -6.53
N LEU A 21 8.58 11.57 -6.70
CA LEU A 21 9.26 10.48 -7.40
C LEU A 21 8.98 10.54 -8.89
N VAL A 22 10.04 10.67 -9.68
CA VAL A 22 9.98 10.50 -11.13
C VAL A 22 10.14 9.02 -11.45
N GLN A 23 9.03 8.32 -11.72
CA GLN A 23 9.02 6.90 -12.06
C GLN A 23 8.91 6.67 -13.56
N ASP A 24 8.25 7.57 -14.27
CA ASP A 24 8.16 7.55 -15.73
C ASP A 24 8.13 8.96 -16.36
N ARG A 25 7.97 8.99 -17.69
CA ARG A 25 7.94 10.23 -18.48
C ARG A 25 6.75 11.15 -18.18
N TYR A 26 5.65 10.61 -17.66
CA TYR A 26 4.49 11.40 -17.28
C TYR A 26 4.76 12.15 -15.98
N ASP A 27 5.51 11.55 -15.05
CA ASP A 27 5.95 12.25 -13.84
C ASP A 27 6.85 13.46 -14.18
N GLU A 28 7.77 13.31 -15.14
CA GLU A 28 8.59 14.44 -15.64
C GLU A 28 7.70 15.55 -16.23
N LEU A 29 6.73 15.17 -17.06
CA LEU A 29 5.78 16.09 -17.67
C LEU A 29 4.98 16.87 -16.61
N TRP A 30 4.49 16.19 -15.58
CA TRP A 30 3.72 16.82 -14.51
C TRP A 30 4.60 17.70 -13.63
N LEU A 31 5.83 17.30 -13.34
CA LEU A 31 6.80 18.12 -12.62
C LEU A 31 7.07 19.43 -13.36
N ASP A 32 7.32 19.35 -14.67
CA ASP A 32 7.55 20.55 -15.49
C ASP A 32 6.31 21.45 -15.52
N TRP A 33 5.12 20.86 -15.65
CA TRP A 33 3.87 21.62 -15.61
C TRP A 33 3.64 22.33 -14.26
N LEU A 34 3.91 21.66 -13.14
CA LEU A 34 3.80 22.28 -11.80
C LEU A 34 4.81 23.44 -11.62
N ARG A 35 6.00 23.32 -12.23
CA ARG A 35 6.97 24.42 -12.25
C ARG A 35 6.50 25.58 -13.11
N GLU A 36 6.00 25.32 -14.31
CA GLU A 36 5.49 26.34 -15.23
C GLU A 36 4.28 27.09 -14.65
N ARG A 37 3.39 26.38 -13.94
CA ARG A 37 2.25 26.97 -13.23
C ARG A 37 2.66 27.84 -12.04
N GLY A 38 3.89 27.65 -11.54
CA GLY A 38 4.46 28.41 -10.44
C GLY A 38 4.19 27.82 -9.05
N ASP A 39 3.86 26.52 -8.94
CA ASP A 39 3.66 25.86 -7.64
C ASP A 39 4.96 25.40 -6.98
N ILE A 40 6.05 25.35 -7.75
CA ILE A 40 7.34 24.83 -7.30
C ILE A 40 8.41 25.92 -7.45
N ASP A 41 8.91 26.41 -6.31
CA ASP A 41 9.98 27.42 -6.27
C ASP A 41 11.34 26.86 -6.71
N ARG A 42 11.62 25.60 -6.37
CA ARG A 42 12.90 24.95 -6.63
C ARG A 42 12.74 23.44 -6.76
N VAL A 43 13.47 22.85 -7.72
CA VAL A 43 13.69 21.40 -7.83
C VAL A 43 15.13 21.07 -7.48
N GLU A 44 15.30 20.06 -6.63
CA GLU A 44 16.59 19.45 -6.31
C GLU A 44 16.52 17.97 -6.68
N TRP A 45 17.43 17.54 -7.56
CA TRP A 45 17.54 16.14 -7.96
C TRP A 45 18.41 15.42 -6.93
N LEU A 46 17.88 14.32 -6.38
CA LEU A 46 18.51 13.54 -5.33
C LEU A 46 18.68 12.09 -5.76
N GLU A 47 19.86 11.54 -5.47
CA GLU A 47 20.08 10.10 -5.51
C GLU A 47 19.42 9.42 -4.29
N VAL A 48 19.18 8.11 -4.39
CA VAL A 48 18.48 7.34 -3.34
C VAL A 48 19.12 7.51 -1.95
N ASP A 49 20.44 7.48 -1.87
CA ASP A 49 21.17 7.61 -0.60
C ASP A 49 20.93 8.98 0.04
N GLN A 50 20.83 10.04 -0.78
CA GLN A 50 20.54 11.41 -0.31
C GLN A 50 19.09 11.55 0.14
N VAL A 51 18.15 10.86 -0.53
CA VAL A 51 16.76 10.78 -0.10
C VAL A 51 16.67 10.13 1.28
N PHE A 52 17.35 9.00 1.49
CA PHE A 52 17.36 8.33 2.79
C PHE A 52 18.06 9.15 3.87
N GLU A 53 19.22 9.74 3.60
CA GLU A 53 19.90 10.62 4.55
C GLU A 53 18.99 11.76 5.02
N ARG A 54 18.22 12.34 4.08
CA ARG A 54 17.35 13.49 4.34
C ARG A 54 16.05 13.12 5.06
N PHE A 55 15.38 12.05 4.64
CA PHE A 55 13.99 11.79 5.03
C PHE A 55 13.80 10.57 5.93
N LEU A 56 14.76 9.63 5.98
CA LEU A 56 14.68 8.50 6.90
C LEU A 56 14.60 8.91 8.37
N PRO A 57 15.22 10.03 8.84
CA PRO A 57 15.02 10.51 10.22
C PRO A 57 13.57 10.87 10.58
N GLU A 58 12.69 11.11 9.60
CA GLU A 58 11.27 11.38 9.85
C GLU A 58 10.45 10.09 10.04
N VAL A 59 11.01 8.95 9.67
CA VAL A 59 10.39 7.63 9.80
C VAL A 59 10.55 7.13 11.22
N ARG A 60 9.44 6.72 11.85
CA ARG A 60 9.45 6.23 13.23
C ARG A 60 9.76 4.74 13.35
N GLN A 61 9.35 3.97 12.34
CA GLN A 61 9.27 2.51 12.40
C GLN A 61 9.53 1.89 11.02
N MET A 62 10.01 0.65 10.99
CA MET A 62 10.23 -0.10 9.74
C MET A 62 9.32 -1.31 9.68
N PHE A 63 8.68 -1.57 8.54
CA PHE A 63 7.84 -2.74 8.32
C PHE A 63 8.39 -3.56 7.17
N VAL A 64 8.96 -4.73 7.49
CA VAL A 64 9.56 -5.62 6.49
C VAL A 64 8.51 -6.62 6.01
N THR A 65 8.28 -6.66 4.70
CA THR A 65 7.29 -7.53 4.07
C THR A 65 7.72 -9.00 4.11
N ASP A 66 6.75 -9.91 4.07
CA ASP A 66 6.98 -11.35 3.89
C ASP A 66 6.84 -11.72 2.41
N PRO A 67 7.93 -12.09 1.70
CA PRO A 67 7.85 -12.52 0.32
C PRO A 67 7.00 -13.78 0.10
N GLY A 68 6.80 -14.60 1.15
CA GLY A 68 5.97 -15.80 1.10
C GLY A 68 4.47 -15.51 1.18
N ILE A 69 4.07 -14.28 1.53
CA ILE A 69 2.68 -13.84 1.68
C ILE A 69 2.51 -12.49 1.00
N PRO A 70 2.05 -12.45 -0.28
CA PRO A 70 1.90 -11.21 -1.04
C PRO A 70 1.13 -10.12 -0.28
N ALA A 71 0.01 -10.48 0.39
CA ALA A 71 -0.80 -9.53 1.16
C ALA A 71 -0.03 -8.84 2.31
N SER A 72 1.12 -9.34 2.72
CA SER A 72 2.00 -8.66 3.69
C SER A 72 2.45 -7.28 3.21
N ILE A 73 2.50 -7.03 1.89
CA ILE A 73 2.85 -5.71 1.34
C ILE A 73 1.74 -4.70 1.66
N ASN A 74 0.47 -5.06 1.46
CA ASN A 74 -0.67 -4.20 1.80
C ASN A 74 -0.78 -4.03 3.32
N ALA A 75 -0.55 -5.08 4.11
CA ALA A 75 -0.49 -4.99 5.57
C ALA A 75 0.63 -4.04 6.05
N ALA A 76 1.84 -4.16 5.51
CA ALA A 76 2.96 -3.26 5.81
C ALA A 76 2.66 -1.82 5.40
N THR A 77 2.00 -1.60 4.26
CA THR A 77 1.60 -0.28 3.78
C THR A 77 0.63 0.39 4.76
N MET A 78 -0.39 -0.33 5.23
CA MET A 78 -1.33 0.18 6.24
C MET A 78 -0.65 0.44 7.59
N LEU A 79 0.25 -0.45 8.03
CA LEU A 79 1.05 -0.26 9.24
C LEU A 79 1.91 1.01 9.16
N ALA A 80 2.64 1.18 8.06
CA ALA A 80 3.45 2.36 7.76
C ALA A 80 2.61 3.63 7.80
N ALA A 81 1.44 3.61 7.16
CA ALA A 81 0.52 4.74 7.12
C ALA A 81 0.09 5.16 8.54
N VAL A 82 -0.37 4.20 9.35
CA VAL A 82 -0.88 4.48 10.70
C VAL A 82 0.24 4.93 11.65
N ALA A 83 1.37 4.22 11.65
CA ALA A 83 2.42 4.40 12.64
C ALA A 83 3.50 5.43 12.25
N GLY A 84 3.46 5.96 11.01
CA GLY A 84 4.51 6.82 10.48
C GLY A 84 5.79 6.04 10.21
N GLY A 85 5.65 4.85 9.63
CA GLY A 85 6.75 3.96 9.33
C GLY A 85 7.08 3.86 7.84
N LEU A 86 8.11 3.10 7.50
CA LEU A 86 8.56 2.83 6.14
C LEU A 86 8.37 1.35 5.81
N VAL A 87 7.97 1.05 4.57
CA VAL A 87 7.84 -0.32 4.07
C VAL A 87 9.11 -0.74 3.35
N ALA A 88 9.62 -1.94 3.64
CA ALA A 88 10.77 -2.49 2.94
C ALA A 88 10.59 -3.96 2.59
N THR A 89 11.12 -4.37 1.44
CA THR A 89 11.39 -5.79 1.19
C THR A 89 12.60 -6.25 2.02
N PRO A 90 12.77 -7.55 2.30
CA PRO A 90 13.96 -8.06 2.98
C PRO A 90 15.26 -7.60 2.32
N ASP A 91 15.33 -7.63 0.99
CA ASP A 91 16.51 -7.20 0.24
C ASP A 91 16.78 -5.70 0.41
N THR A 92 15.73 -4.86 0.36
CA THR A 92 15.87 -3.41 0.54
C THR A 92 16.31 -3.08 1.97
N ALA A 93 15.75 -3.77 2.96
CA ALA A 93 16.14 -3.60 4.36
C ALA A 93 17.60 -4.00 4.60
N ALA A 94 18.05 -5.11 4.02
CA ALA A 94 19.43 -5.58 4.12
C ALA A 94 20.42 -4.66 3.39
N GLN A 95 20.08 -4.18 2.19
CA GLN A 95 20.95 -3.34 1.38
C GLN A 95 21.29 -2.00 2.06
N TYR A 96 20.35 -1.44 2.83
CA TYR A 96 20.48 -0.12 3.45
C TYR A 96 20.59 -0.16 4.98
N ASP A 97 20.86 -1.35 5.54
CA ASP A 97 20.96 -1.59 6.99
C ASP A 97 19.81 -0.96 7.78
N LEU A 98 18.59 -1.07 7.23
CA LEU A 98 17.41 -0.46 7.82
C LEU A 98 17.06 -1.22 9.10
N ALA A 99 17.03 -0.51 10.24
CA ALA A 99 16.75 -1.11 11.53
C ALA A 99 15.41 -1.87 11.52
N MET A 100 15.47 -3.18 11.76
CA MET A 100 14.30 -4.05 11.81
C MET A 100 13.88 -4.29 13.26
N GLY A 101 12.61 -4.08 13.58
CA GLY A 101 12.06 -4.50 14.86
C GLY A 101 12.01 -6.03 14.95
N ALA A 102 12.61 -6.59 15.99
CA ALA A 102 12.79 -8.04 16.13
C ALA A 102 11.59 -8.80 16.72
N ARG A 103 10.51 -8.11 17.16
CA ARG A 103 9.40 -8.77 17.87
C ARG A 103 7.99 -8.27 17.45
N PRO A 104 6.98 -9.16 17.44
CA PRO A 104 5.57 -8.84 17.13
C PRO A 104 4.88 -7.84 18.04
N ASP A 105 5.39 -7.67 19.26
CA ASP A 105 4.87 -6.76 20.28
C ASP A 105 5.58 -5.40 20.29
N SER A 106 6.64 -5.23 19.51
CA SER A 106 7.46 -4.03 19.47
C SER A 106 7.11 -3.09 18.32
N TRP A 107 5.80 -2.81 18.16
CA TRP A 107 5.32 -1.83 17.18
C TRP A 107 6.13 -0.53 17.29
N ASN A 108 6.49 -0.11 18.51
CA ASN A 108 7.36 1.03 18.80
C ASN A 108 8.72 1.06 18.06
N THR A 109 9.24 -0.07 17.57
CA THR A 109 10.52 -0.18 16.87
C THR A 109 10.41 -0.69 15.43
N GLY A 110 9.19 -0.85 14.89
CA GLY A 110 8.96 -1.54 13.62
C GLY A 110 8.75 -3.05 13.77
N PHE A 111 8.51 -3.75 12.66
CA PHE A 111 8.11 -5.15 12.66
C PHE A 111 8.47 -5.91 11.37
N ASP A 112 9.05 -7.12 11.52
CA ASP A 112 9.27 -8.07 10.42
C ASP A 112 8.09 -9.04 10.28
N LEU A 113 7.31 -8.87 9.21
CA LEU A 113 6.09 -9.64 8.97
C LEU A 113 6.34 -11.12 8.67
N ARG A 114 7.57 -11.52 8.31
CA ARG A 114 7.91 -12.95 8.12
C ARG A 114 7.75 -13.75 9.40
N THR A 115 7.88 -13.09 10.55
CA THR A 115 7.72 -13.73 11.86
C THR A 115 6.27 -14.13 12.16
N MET A 116 5.31 -13.61 11.40
CA MET A 116 3.89 -13.93 11.56
C MET A 116 3.53 -15.35 11.10
N ASN A 117 4.35 -15.94 10.22
CA ASN A 117 4.16 -17.32 9.74
C ASN A 117 2.77 -17.59 9.14
N TRP A 118 2.12 -16.57 8.58
CA TRP A 118 0.84 -16.71 7.89
C TRP A 118 0.92 -17.74 6.76
N LYS A 119 -0.21 -18.39 6.48
CA LYS A 119 -0.33 -19.39 5.41
C LYS A 119 -1.16 -18.88 4.24
N LYS A 120 -2.04 -17.93 4.49
CA LYS A 120 -2.94 -17.35 3.50
C LYS A 120 -2.89 -15.82 3.54
N ASN A 121 -3.12 -15.20 2.38
CA ASN A 121 -3.20 -13.74 2.25
C ASN A 121 -4.26 -13.13 3.18
N VAL A 122 -5.41 -13.80 3.32
CA VAL A 122 -6.50 -13.35 4.20
C VAL A 122 -6.08 -13.25 5.67
N GLU A 123 -5.13 -14.07 6.14
CA GLU A 123 -4.66 -14.01 7.53
C GLU A 123 -3.89 -12.71 7.80
N ALA A 124 -3.04 -12.30 6.84
CA ALA A 124 -2.33 -11.03 6.89
C ALA A 124 -3.28 -9.83 6.90
N ASN A 125 -4.25 -9.85 5.99
CA ASN A 125 -5.26 -8.80 5.88
C ASN A 125 -6.10 -8.72 7.17
N ARG A 126 -6.67 -9.83 7.63
CA ARG A 126 -7.50 -9.88 8.83
C ARG A 126 -6.75 -9.36 10.05
N TRP A 127 -5.51 -9.82 10.24
CA TRP A 127 -4.65 -9.36 11.34
C TRP A 127 -4.43 -7.83 11.30
N ALA A 128 -4.19 -7.27 10.11
CA ALA A 128 -3.98 -5.84 9.94
C ALA A 128 -5.26 -5.07 10.28
N TYR A 129 -6.41 -5.49 9.75
CA TYR A 129 -7.69 -4.85 10.02
C TYR A 129 -8.10 -4.92 11.49
N GLU A 130 -7.92 -6.05 12.16
CA GLU A 130 -8.20 -6.18 13.61
C GLU A 130 -7.44 -5.18 14.48
N ARG A 131 -6.26 -4.73 14.04
CA ARG A 131 -5.39 -3.83 14.80
C ARG A 131 -5.50 -2.37 14.39
N LEU A 132 -5.67 -2.14 13.10
CA LEU A 132 -5.54 -0.82 12.52
C LEU A 132 -6.89 -0.16 12.27
N TRP A 133 -8.00 -0.89 12.40
CA TRP A 133 -9.33 -0.43 12.01
C TRP A 133 -9.63 1.01 12.45
N ASP A 134 -9.47 1.31 13.74
CA ASP A 134 -9.84 2.60 14.32
C ASP A 134 -8.92 3.76 13.89
N GLN A 135 -7.77 3.46 13.31
CA GLN A 135 -6.77 4.44 12.87
C GLN A 135 -6.72 4.62 11.35
N LEU A 136 -7.37 3.73 10.60
CA LEU A 136 -7.51 3.84 9.15
C LEU A 136 -8.55 4.91 8.80
N SER A 137 -8.32 5.59 7.69
CA SER A 137 -9.22 6.60 7.17
C SER A 137 -10.58 6.00 6.83
N ARG A 138 -11.61 6.83 6.98
CA ARG A 138 -13.00 6.52 6.61
C ARG A 138 -13.44 7.24 5.35
N GLN A 139 -12.53 7.98 4.71
CA GLN A 139 -12.82 8.86 3.57
C GLN A 139 -12.63 8.19 2.21
N ALA A 140 -11.96 7.02 2.17
CA ALA A 140 -11.73 6.25 0.95
C ALA A 140 -11.42 4.78 1.32
N VAL A 141 -11.38 3.92 0.31
CA VAL A 141 -10.82 2.57 0.34
C VAL A 141 -10.06 2.33 -0.95
N ALA A 142 -9.10 1.42 -0.98
CA ALA A 142 -8.40 1.03 -2.19
C ALA A 142 -8.53 -0.46 -2.46
N ILE A 143 -8.79 -0.83 -3.72
CA ILE A 143 -8.55 -2.18 -4.22
C ILE A 143 -7.21 -2.16 -4.93
N LEU A 144 -6.19 -2.78 -4.34
CA LEU A 144 -4.82 -2.68 -4.87
C LEU A 144 -4.07 -4.01 -4.79
N ASP A 145 -3.59 -4.47 -5.95
CA ASP A 145 -2.68 -5.61 -6.04
C ASP A 145 -1.47 -5.38 -5.12
N PRO A 146 -1.09 -6.36 -4.27
CA PRO A 146 0.09 -6.25 -3.42
C PRO A 146 1.39 -5.85 -4.15
N TYR A 147 1.54 -6.16 -5.43
CA TYR A 147 2.71 -5.81 -6.23
C TYR A 147 2.58 -4.50 -7.00
N ALA A 148 1.37 -3.92 -7.08
CA ALA A 148 1.21 -2.60 -7.66
C ALA A 148 1.97 -1.57 -6.81
N ILE A 149 2.79 -0.73 -7.47
CA ILE A 149 3.64 0.26 -6.79
C ILE A 149 2.98 1.63 -6.74
N GLY A 150 2.36 2.05 -7.85
CA GLY A 150 1.62 3.31 -7.91
C GLY A 150 0.54 3.39 -6.84
N LEU A 151 0.08 4.61 -6.55
CA LEU A 151 -0.93 4.95 -5.55
C LEU A 151 -0.49 4.80 -4.09
N ARG A 152 0.51 3.97 -3.77
CA ARG A 152 0.88 3.67 -2.37
C ARG A 152 1.30 4.88 -1.56
N ASP A 153 1.92 5.88 -2.19
CA ASP A 153 2.24 7.18 -1.61
C ASP A 153 0.97 7.83 -1.05
N HIS A 154 -0.08 7.93 -1.88
CA HIS A 154 -1.37 8.48 -1.50
C HIS A 154 -2.06 7.64 -0.41
N LEU A 155 -2.02 6.30 -0.51
CA LEU A 155 -2.62 5.43 0.51
C LEU A 155 -1.92 5.57 1.86
N VAL A 156 -0.59 5.69 1.84
CA VAL A 156 0.21 5.94 3.04
C VAL A 156 -0.12 7.31 3.61
N GLU A 157 -0.07 8.36 2.79
CA GLU A 157 -0.31 9.74 3.21
C GLU A 157 -1.63 9.87 3.99
N PHE A 158 -2.72 9.35 3.39
CA PHE A 158 -4.09 9.49 3.90
C PHE A 158 -4.57 8.32 4.75
N LYS A 159 -3.72 7.34 5.05
CA LYS A 159 -4.06 6.14 5.86
C LYS A 159 -5.25 5.37 5.30
N ILE A 160 -5.31 5.22 3.98
CA ILE A 160 -6.45 4.62 3.29
C ILE A 160 -6.42 3.09 3.49
N PRO A 161 -7.53 2.46 3.91
CA PRO A 161 -7.64 1.00 3.99
C PRO A 161 -7.46 0.35 2.63
N ILE A 162 -6.71 -0.76 2.57
CA ILE A 162 -6.37 -1.47 1.34
C ILE A 162 -6.99 -2.87 1.37
N ILE A 163 -7.69 -3.25 0.31
CA ILE A 163 -8.19 -4.61 0.09
C ILE A 163 -7.63 -5.16 -1.23
N TRP A 164 -7.52 -6.47 -1.30
CA TRP A 164 -7.22 -7.19 -2.53
C TRP A 164 -7.93 -8.53 -2.50
N ILE A 165 -8.44 -8.95 -3.65
CA ILE A 165 -9.19 -10.20 -3.79
C ILE A 165 -8.60 -10.91 -5.00
N SER A 166 -7.90 -12.02 -4.77
CA SER A 166 -7.40 -12.90 -5.81
C SER A 166 -8.56 -13.59 -6.52
N ALA A 167 -8.45 -13.80 -7.83
CA ALA A 167 -9.42 -14.57 -8.58
C ALA A 167 -9.33 -16.08 -8.27
N PRO A 168 -10.37 -16.87 -8.56
CA PRO A 168 -10.30 -18.34 -8.43
C PRO A 168 -9.12 -18.97 -9.18
N GLN A 169 -8.80 -18.48 -10.38
CA GLN A 169 -7.66 -18.97 -11.16
C GLN A 169 -6.29 -18.64 -10.55
N ASP A 170 -6.19 -17.59 -9.73
CA ASP A 170 -4.93 -17.21 -9.10
C ASP A 170 -4.47 -18.26 -8.07
N VAL A 171 -5.39 -19.06 -7.53
CA VAL A 171 -5.09 -20.13 -6.57
C VAL A 171 -4.15 -21.19 -7.16
N GLU A 172 -4.21 -21.43 -8.47
CA GLU A 172 -3.32 -22.38 -9.15
C GLU A 172 -1.87 -21.91 -9.16
N GLN A 173 -1.65 -20.59 -9.22
CA GLN A 173 -0.33 -19.97 -9.31
C GLN A 173 0.18 -19.47 -7.95
N SER A 174 -0.74 -19.16 -7.03
CA SER A 174 -0.47 -18.68 -5.68
C SER A 174 -1.27 -19.50 -4.66
N PRO A 175 -0.63 -20.51 -4.03
CA PRO A 175 -1.26 -21.30 -2.98
C PRO A 175 -1.74 -20.49 -1.77
N GLN A 176 -1.26 -19.25 -1.60
CA GLN A 176 -1.62 -18.33 -0.52
C GLN A 176 -2.95 -17.62 -0.79
N ALA A 177 -3.41 -17.57 -2.03
CA ALA A 177 -4.70 -17.00 -2.38
C ALA A 177 -5.85 -17.83 -1.76
N SER A 178 -6.91 -17.13 -1.38
CA SER A 178 -8.18 -17.75 -1.00
C SER A 178 -9.34 -16.84 -1.41
N PHE A 179 -9.83 -17.01 -2.63
CA PHE A 179 -10.89 -16.17 -3.20
C PHE A 179 -12.07 -15.99 -2.24
N HIS A 180 -12.62 -17.09 -1.70
CA HIS A 180 -13.82 -17.03 -0.85
C HIS A 180 -13.57 -16.27 0.46
N ASP A 181 -12.43 -16.50 1.11
CA ASP A 181 -12.12 -15.86 2.38
C ASP A 181 -11.75 -14.38 2.20
N GLU A 182 -11.01 -14.07 1.13
CA GLU A 182 -10.64 -12.69 0.77
C GLU A 182 -11.86 -11.87 0.36
N TYR A 183 -12.76 -12.46 -0.43
CA TYR A 183 -14.03 -11.82 -0.81
C TYR A 183 -14.90 -11.56 0.42
N ALA A 184 -15.05 -12.54 1.32
CA ALA A 184 -15.83 -12.39 2.54
C ALA A 184 -15.27 -11.28 3.44
N LEU A 185 -13.94 -11.22 3.59
CA LEU A 185 -13.28 -10.14 4.35
C LEU A 185 -13.47 -8.77 3.67
N ALA A 186 -13.32 -8.69 2.35
CA ALA A 186 -13.54 -7.45 1.60
C ALA A 186 -14.97 -6.94 1.75
N GLU A 187 -15.96 -7.82 1.64
CA GLU A 187 -17.37 -7.49 1.89
C GLU A 187 -17.59 -6.95 3.31
N GLU A 188 -17.04 -7.63 4.32
CA GLU A 188 -17.10 -7.19 5.72
C GLU A 188 -16.55 -5.77 5.89
N ILE A 189 -15.40 -5.48 5.30
CA ILE A 189 -14.74 -4.17 5.37
C ILE A 189 -15.58 -3.10 4.67
N LEU A 190 -16.02 -3.37 3.44
CA LEU A 190 -16.78 -2.41 2.63
C LEU A 190 -18.13 -2.06 3.27
N MET A 191 -18.79 -3.03 3.91
CA MET A 191 -20.04 -2.82 4.64
C MET A 191 -19.86 -2.00 5.93
N LYS A 192 -18.68 -2.06 6.56
CA LYS A 192 -18.37 -1.28 7.76
C LYS A 192 -17.89 0.15 7.45
N LEU A 193 -17.39 0.40 6.23
CA LEU A 193 -16.96 1.72 5.80
C LEU A 193 -18.17 2.60 5.41
N PRO A 194 -18.07 3.94 5.58
CA PRO A 194 -19.15 4.85 5.19
C PRO A 194 -19.60 4.66 3.74
N PRO A 195 -20.90 4.85 3.42
CA PRO A 195 -21.34 4.91 2.03
C PRO A 195 -20.83 6.19 1.35
N ASN A 196 -20.88 6.20 0.02
CA ASN A 196 -20.55 7.34 -0.84
C ASN A 196 -19.10 7.86 -0.65
N ILE A 197 -18.15 6.94 -0.53
CA ILE A 197 -16.71 7.23 -0.53
C ILE A 197 -16.04 6.58 -1.75
N PRO A 198 -14.94 7.16 -2.27
CA PRO A 198 -14.21 6.59 -3.39
C PRO A 198 -13.58 5.25 -3.03
N CYS A 199 -13.63 4.33 -4.00
CA CYS A 199 -12.83 3.13 -4.06
C CYS A 199 -11.73 3.33 -5.10
N LEU A 200 -10.52 3.64 -4.64
CA LEU A 200 -9.34 3.86 -5.46
C LEU A 200 -8.75 2.52 -5.95
N GLY A 201 -7.83 2.61 -6.90
CA GLY A 201 -7.04 1.48 -7.39
C GLY A 201 -7.69 0.75 -8.56
N TRP A 202 -7.38 -0.54 -8.70
CA TRP A 202 -7.87 -1.38 -9.79
C TRP A 202 -8.03 -2.83 -9.33
N PRO A 203 -9.19 -3.48 -9.53
CA PRO A 203 -9.44 -4.87 -9.14
C PRO A 203 -8.82 -5.94 -10.05
N GLY A 204 -8.03 -5.53 -11.05
CA GLY A 204 -7.53 -6.41 -12.10
C GLY A 204 -8.53 -6.60 -13.24
N ASN A 205 -8.11 -7.15 -14.37
CA ASN A 205 -9.01 -7.46 -15.49
C ASN A 205 -9.63 -8.88 -15.39
N GLY A 206 -9.10 -9.74 -14.51
CA GLY A 206 -9.57 -11.11 -14.27
C GLY A 206 -9.33 -12.07 -15.43
N GLN A 207 -8.41 -11.76 -16.35
CA GLN A 207 -8.12 -12.50 -17.58
C GLN A 207 -6.61 -12.63 -17.83
N GLY A 208 -6.20 -13.81 -18.35
CA GLY A 208 -4.83 -14.02 -18.82
C GLY A 208 -3.78 -13.92 -17.70
N PRO A 209 -2.66 -13.20 -17.90
CA PRO A 209 -1.60 -13.07 -16.89
C PRO A 209 -1.91 -12.03 -15.81
N GLU A 210 -3.02 -11.29 -15.91
CA GLU A 210 -3.39 -10.27 -14.94
C GLU A 210 -4.23 -10.87 -13.79
N HIS A 211 -3.75 -10.66 -12.57
CA HIS A 211 -4.34 -11.19 -11.34
C HIS A 211 -5.54 -10.36 -10.85
N GLY A 212 -6.28 -10.91 -9.90
CA GLY A 212 -7.36 -10.22 -9.19
C GLY A 212 -8.74 -10.54 -9.73
N ILE A 213 -9.76 -10.27 -8.91
CA ILE A 213 -11.16 -10.66 -9.11
C ILE A 213 -11.77 -10.19 -10.45
N GLY A 214 -11.18 -9.18 -11.08
CA GLY A 214 -11.59 -8.68 -12.38
C GLY A 214 -12.52 -7.48 -12.29
N GLU A 215 -12.45 -6.62 -13.31
CA GLU A 215 -13.14 -5.33 -13.40
C GLU A 215 -14.61 -5.44 -13.02
N TRP A 216 -15.36 -6.27 -13.74
CA TRP A 216 -16.80 -6.38 -13.53
C TRP A 216 -17.15 -6.79 -12.10
N HIS A 217 -16.43 -7.76 -11.53
CA HIS A 217 -16.70 -8.26 -10.17
C HIS A 217 -16.27 -7.25 -9.11
N GLY A 218 -15.11 -6.60 -9.28
CA GLY A 218 -14.59 -5.61 -8.34
C GLY A 218 -15.44 -4.35 -8.30
N VAL A 219 -15.78 -3.79 -9.47
CA VAL A 219 -16.66 -2.61 -9.58
C VAL A 219 -18.04 -2.92 -9.03
N LYS A 220 -18.59 -4.10 -9.33
CA LYS A 220 -19.87 -4.54 -8.77
C LYS A 220 -19.83 -4.67 -7.25
N LEU A 221 -18.80 -5.31 -6.69
CA LEU A 221 -18.62 -5.46 -5.25
C LEU A 221 -18.58 -4.08 -4.56
N ALA A 222 -17.78 -3.15 -5.07
CA ALA A 222 -17.69 -1.78 -4.54
C ALA A 222 -19.05 -1.05 -4.63
N SER A 223 -19.69 -1.09 -5.81
CA SER A 223 -20.94 -0.38 -6.11
C SER A 223 -22.11 -0.87 -5.26
N GLU A 224 -22.27 -2.19 -5.12
CA GLU A 224 -23.35 -2.75 -4.30
C GLU A 224 -23.15 -2.48 -2.79
N ARG A 225 -21.95 -2.06 -2.36
CA ARG A 225 -21.65 -1.59 -0.99
C ARG A 225 -21.50 -0.06 -0.92
N ALA A 226 -22.14 0.63 -1.86
CA ALA A 226 -22.25 2.09 -1.94
C ALA A 226 -20.88 2.81 -2.00
N LYS A 227 -19.92 2.24 -2.72
CA LYS A 227 -18.64 2.90 -3.06
C LYS A 227 -18.62 3.20 -4.56
N PHE A 228 -18.02 4.31 -4.95
CA PHE A 228 -17.83 4.63 -6.37
C PHE A 228 -16.37 4.41 -6.74
N GLU A 229 -16.14 3.70 -7.83
CA GLU A 229 -14.78 3.36 -8.27
C GLU A 229 -14.09 4.56 -8.93
N VAL A 230 -12.80 4.69 -8.67
CA VAL A 230 -11.91 5.69 -9.25
C VAL A 230 -10.64 4.97 -9.65
N CYS A 231 -10.50 4.65 -10.95
CA CYS A 231 -9.28 4.06 -11.47
C CYS A 231 -8.09 4.96 -11.17
N SER A 232 -7.09 4.43 -10.45
CA SER A 232 -5.90 5.18 -10.02
C SER A 232 -4.69 4.28 -9.87
#